data_AF-A0A0T6LP33-F1
#
_entry.id   AF-A0A0T6LP33-F1
#
_cell.length_a   1.000
_cell.length_b   1.000
_cell.length_c   1.000
_cell.angle_alpha   90.00
_cell.angle_beta   90.00
_cell.angle_gamma   90.00
#
_symmetry.space_group_name_H-M   'P 1'
#
loop_
_entity.id
_entity.type
_entity.pdbx_description
1 polymer ?
#
loop_
_entity_poly.entity_id
_entity_poly.type
_entity_poly.pdbx_seq_one_letter_code
_entity_poly.pdbx_strand_id
1 'polypeptide(L)'
;MAMFTPARIAAAGLLAALAAGAAACGGTPAGAESGKGPAPQRIASPPLYFQNSDRPPQQVRTVLRTREDVARFPDWFARPSGDSTMAEGIAAGLRKADLSRNVVVAYTTDTGCGTAGGAELVASGNQLDLRLLDHPAPPPECYAPNAVTALFEVDRDRMPADPVFGPDREAPDPPAPARLVAFAEVEGAVEPRVEPQADVTDGARLDGYLARLPSRTADELRREVAGGTVPEQERRLAFVVSGCRLTGAELVRSEEGPLAVRPVGGETVRCVRAEHYVAVFTVPASLAPVPPR
;
A
#
# COMPACT_ATOMS: atom_id res chain seq x y z
N MET A 1 -55.48 6.22 -4.53
CA MET A 1 -56.23 6.91 -5.60
C MET A 1 -55.59 8.28 -5.79
N ALA A 2 -54.68 8.40 -6.76
CA ALA A 2 -54.20 9.66 -7.35
C ALA A 2 -53.30 9.25 -8.52
N MET A 3 -53.87 9.27 -9.72
CA MET A 3 -53.19 9.14 -11.00
C MET A 3 -52.43 10.44 -11.27
N PHE A 4 -51.20 10.38 -11.78
CA PHE A 4 -50.72 11.40 -12.71
C PHE A 4 -49.78 10.79 -13.76
N THR A 5 -50.04 11.23 -14.98
CA THR A 5 -49.72 10.70 -16.30
C THR A 5 -48.35 11.19 -16.80
N PRO A 6 -47.63 10.44 -17.67
CA PRO A 6 -46.35 10.87 -18.22
C PRO A 6 -46.50 11.86 -19.39
N ALA A 7 -45.66 12.90 -19.43
CA ALA A 7 -45.53 13.78 -20.58
C ALA A 7 -44.47 13.24 -21.55
N ARG A 8 -44.93 12.88 -22.75
CA ARG A 8 -44.10 12.67 -23.95
C ARG A 8 -43.81 14.03 -24.57
N ILE A 9 -42.56 14.28 -24.96
CA ILE A 9 -42.22 15.31 -25.94
C ILE A 9 -41.62 14.61 -27.15
N ALA A 10 -42.26 14.85 -28.30
CA ALA A 10 -41.86 14.42 -29.61
C ALA A 10 -41.57 15.66 -30.47
N ALA A 11 -40.98 15.40 -31.64
CA ALA A 11 -40.82 16.26 -32.83
C ALA A 11 -39.59 17.19 -32.83
N ALA A 12 -38.94 17.49 -33.94
CA ALA A 12 -38.92 17.00 -35.33
C ALA A 12 -37.91 17.89 -36.12
N GLY A 13 -37.48 17.43 -37.30
CA GLY A 13 -37.03 18.30 -38.40
C GLY A 13 -35.53 18.62 -38.41
N LEU A 14 -34.68 17.97 -39.24
CA LEU A 14 -34.55 18.07 -40.72
C LEU A 14 -33.96 19.41 -41.18
N LEU A 15 -32.72 19.38 -41.69
CA LEU A 15 -32.32 20.04 -42.95
C LEU A 15 -30.91 19.62 -43.36
N ALA A 16 -30.84 19.03 -44.54
CA ALA A 16 -29.63 18.75 -45.29
C ALA A 16 -29.13 20.01 -46.01
N ALA A 17 -27.81 20.13 -46.17
CA ALA A 17 -27.22 20.95 -47.22
C ALA A 17 -26.06 20.17 -47.86
N LEU A 18 -26.28 19.80 -49.13
CA LEU A 18 -25.28 19.35 -50.07
C LEU A 18 -24.39 20.54 -50.48
N ALA A 19 -23.07 20.35 -50.47
CA ALA A 19 -22.15 21.12 -51.29
C ALA A 19 -21.11 20.16 -51.87
N ALA A 20 -21.15 20.01 -53.19
CA ALA A 20 -20.21 19.24 -53.97
C ALA A 20 -19.11 20.16 -54.54
N GLY A 21 -17.89 19.63 -54.60
CA GLY A 21 -16.96 19.89 -55.69
C GLY A 21 -15.80 20.83 -55.42
N ALA A 22 -14.61 20.26 -55.17
CA ALA A 22 -13.39 20.61 -55.89
C ALA A 22 -12.37 19.48 -55.72
N ALA A 23 -12.01 18.85 -56.85
CA ALA A 23 -10.89 17.95 -56.95
C ALA A 23 -9.58 18.74 -56.81
N ALA A 24 -8.75 18.37 -55.84
CA ALA A 24 -7.35 18.75 -55.78
C ALA A 24 -6.54 17.53 -55.32
N CYS A 25 -5.56 17.17 -56.14
CA CYS A 25 -4.64 16.06 -55.92
C CYS A 25 -3.77 16.29 -54.68
N GLY A 26 -3.47 15.20 -53.96
CA GLY A 26 -2.27 15.09 -53.13
C GLY A 26 -2.53 14.87 -51.65
N GLY A 27 -2.01 13.75 -51.15
CA GLY A 27 -1.81 13.52 -49.71
C GLY A 27 -2.85 12.58 -49.10
N THR A 28 -2.54 11.28 -49.12
CA THR A 28 -3.02 10.34 -48.10
C THR A 28 -2.82 10.98 -46.72
N PRO A 29 -3.87 11.24 -45.92
CA PRO A 29 -3.64 11.54 -44.51
C PRO A 29 -3.12 10.25 -43.90
N ALA A 30 -1.82 10.25 -43.60
CA ALA A 30 -1.21 9.27 -42.74
C ALA A 30 -2.11 9.13 -41.52
N GLY A 31 -2.62 7.91 -41.30
CA GLY A 31 -3.29 7.57 -40.06
C GLY A 31 -2.39 8.02 -38.92
N ALA A 32 -2.92 8.88 -38.06
CA ALA A 32 -2.27 9.21 -36.81
C ALA A 32 -2.02 7.88 -36.09
N GLU A 33 -0.75 7.45 -36.09
CA GLU A 33 -0.30 6.38 -35.22
C GLU A 33 -0.64 6.81 -33.80
N SER A 34 -1.66 6.18 -33.20
CA SER A 34 -1.82 6.20 -31.75
C SER A 34 -0.47 5.80 -31.17
N GLY A 35 0.24 6.77 -30.62
CA GLY A 35 1.62 6.62 -30.18
C GLY A 35 1.75 5.40 -29.29
N LYS A 36 2.36 4.34 -29.83
CA LYS A 36 2.78 3.18 -29.06
C LYS A 36 3.77 3.71 -28.03
N GLY A 37 3.39 3.71 -26.77
CA GLY A 37 4.32 3.99 -25.68
C GLY A 37 5.57 3.09 -25.79
N PRO A 38 6.67 3.45 -25.12
CA PRO A 38 7.88 2.63 -25.11
C PRO A 38 7.54 1.18 -24.76
N ALA A 39 8.05 0.23 -25.54
CA ALA A 39 7.84 -1.19 -25.24
C ALA A 39 8.41 -1.51 -23.85
N PRO A 40 7.72 -2.32 -23.02
CA PRO A 40 8.21 -2.68 -21.70
C PRO A 40 9.58 -3.37 -21.79
N GLN A 41 10.56 -2.80 -21.07
CA GLN A 41 11.92 -3.33 -20.98
C GLN A 41 12.12 -3.97 -19.60
N ARG A 42 12.65 -5.20 -19.57
CA ARG A 42 13.09 -5.81 -18.30
C ARG A 42 14.22 -4.98 -17.68
N ILE A 43 14.09 -4.62 -16.42
CA ILE A 43 15.09 -3.86 -15.66
C ILE A 43 15.75 -4.66 -14.53
N ALA A 44 15.11 -5.70 -13.99
CA ALA A 44 15.72 -6.59 -13.01
C ALA A 44 15.14 -8.02 -13.00
N SER A 45 16.02 -9.01 -12.82
CA SER A 45 15.74 -10.44 -12.66
C SER A 45 17.06 -11.19 -12.35
N PRO A 46 17.09 -12.22 -11.48
CA PRO A 46 16.02 -12.66 -10.59
C PRO A 46 15.83 -11.69 -9.40
N PRO A 47 14.72 -11.80 -8.65
CA PRO A 47 14.54 -11.03 -7.42
C PRO A 47 15.51 -11.46 -6.31
N LEU A 48 15.86 -10.52 -5.43
CA LEU A 48 16.59 -10.77 -4.17
C LEU A 48 15.77 -11.63 -3.20
N TYR A 49 14.46 -11.47 -3.24
CA TYR A 49 13.48 -12.18 -2.44
C TYR A 49 12.19 -12.36 -3.24
N PHE A 50 11.59 -13.55 -3.18
CA PHE A 50 10.32 -13.86 -3.81
C PHE A 50 9.55 -14.87 -2.97
N GLN A 51 8.28 -14.60 -2.70
CA GLN A 51 7.39 -15.52 -1.99
C GLN A 51 5.95 -15.38 -2.48
N ASN A 52 5.27 -16.51 -2.68
CA ASN A 52 3.82 -16.59 -2.78
C ASN A 52 3.22 -16.67 -1.37
N SER A 53 2.07 -16.06 -1.15
CA SER A 53 1.34 -16.10 0.11
C SER A 53 -0.16 -16.23 -0.12
N ASP A 54 -0.78 -17.17 0.58
CA ASP A 54 -2.24 -17.37 0.67
C ASP A 54 -2.92 -16.36 1.62
N ARG A 55 -2.12 -15.51 2.26
CA ARG A 55 -2.57 -14.38 3.06
C ARG A 55 -1.97 -13.13 2.43
N PRO A 56 -2.70 -12.41 1.57
CA PRO A 56 -2.14 -11.29 0.86
C PRO A 56 -1.45 -10.35 1.85
N PRO A 57 -0.11 -10.19 1.75
CA PRO A 57 0.57 -9.25 2.60
C PRO A 57 0.14 -7.84 2.20
N GLN A 58 0.59 -6.87 2.97
CA GLN A 58 0.32 -5.47 2.67
C GLN A 58 0.76 -5.16 1.23
N GLN A 59 -0.11 -4.49 0.48
CA GLN A 59 0.22 -4.06 -0.88
C GLN A 59 1.25 -2.94 -0.74
N VAL A 60 2.49 -3.25 -1.11
CA VAL A 60 3.63 -2.33 -1.03
C VAL A 60 4.24 -2.18 -2.40
N ARG A 61 4.36 -0.95 -2.86
CA ARG A 61 4.96 -0.57 -4.15
C ARG A 61 5.92 0.58 -3.91
N THR A 62 7.16 0.29 -3.55
CA THR A 62 8.12 1.31 -3.12
C THR A 62 9.50 1.14 -3.73
N VAL A 63 10.29 2.21 -3.65
CA VAL A 63 11.71 2.26 -4.03
C VAL A 63 12.54 2.64 -2.81
N LEU A 64 13.31 1.67 -2.30
CA LEU A 64 14.23 1.80 -1.18
C LEU A 64 15.57 2.32 -1.71
N ARG A 65 15.92 3.55 -1.37
CA ARG A 65 17.07 4.26 -1.97
C ARG A 65 18.27 4.32 -1.04
N THR A 66 18.03 4.21 0.26
CA THR A 66 19.04 4.37 1.31
C THR A 66 19.19 3.10 2.14
N ARG A 67 20.31 3.00 2.87
CA ARG A 67 20.51 1.91 3.85
C ARG A 67 19.47 1.95 4.97
N GLU A 68 19.00 3.15 5.33
CA GLU A 68 17.99 3.34 6.36
C GLU A 68 16.64 2.78 5.92
N ASP A 69 16.23 3.06 4.66
CA ASP A 69 15.02 2.48 4.06
C ASP A 69 15.07 0.96 4.11
N VAL A 70 16.18 0.38 3.64
CA VAL A 70 16.39 -1.07 3.58
C VAL A 70 16.42 -1.71 4.97
N ALA A 71 17.02 -1.05 5.96
CA ALA A 71 17.08 -1.57 7.32
C ALA A 71 15.70 -1.65 8.00
N ARG A 72 14.82 -0.69 7.69
CA ARG A 72 13.46 -0.63 8.28
C ARG A 72 12.41 -1.40 7.48
N PHE A 73 12.63 -1.60 6.19
CA PHE A 73 11.63 -2.20 5.31
C PHE A 73 11.05 -3.54 5.79
N PRO A 74 11.83 -4.49 6.36
CA PRO A 74 11.26 -5.73 6.89
C PRO A 74 10.14 -5.53 7.91
N ASP A 75 10.12 -4.41 8.63
CA ASP A 75 9.12 -4.10 9.66
C ASP A 75 7.71 -3.90 9.09
N TRP A 76 7.56 -3.60 7.80
CA TRP A 76 6.26 -3.63 7.10
C TRP A 76 5.57 -5.00 7.19
N PHE A 77 6.38 -6.06 7.21
CA PHE A 77 5.89 -7.45 7.16
C PHE A 77 5.98 -8.12 8.53
N ALA A 78 6.56 -7.45 9.53
CA ALA A 78 6.60 -7.93 10.90
C ALA A 78 5.19 -7.86 11.50
N ARG A 79 4.63 -9.01 11.86
CA ARG A 79 3.33 -9.07 12.53
C ARG A 79 3.51 -9.08 14.05
N PRO A 80 2.68 -8.32 14.81
CA PRO A 80 2.65 -8.44 16.27
C PRO A 80 2.38 -9.87 16.75
N SER A 81 1.66 -10.67 15.95
CA SER A 81 1.33 -12.07 16.22
C SER A 81 2.50 -13.05 16.18
N GLY A 82 3.73 -12.59 15.91
CA GLY A 82 4.96 -13.39 16.07
C GLY A 82 5.40 -14.24 14.87
N ASP A 83 4.67 -14.24 13.75
CA ASP A 83 5.18 -14.84 12.49
C ASP A 83 6.08 -13.81 11.78
N SER A 84 7.40 -14.00 11.93
CA SER A 84 8.44 -13.15 11.36
C SER A 84 9.07 -13.74 10.09
N THR A 85 8.58 -14.89 9.60
CA THR A 85 9.24 -15.65 8.51
C THR A 85 9.44 -14.82 7.25
N MET A 86 8.42 -14.05 6.84
CA MET A 86 8.48 -13.17 5.68
C MET A 86 9.48 -12.02 5.91
N ALA A 87 9.39 -11.34 7.05
CA ALA A 87 10.30 -10.25 7.42
C ALA A 87 11.77 -10.72 7.46
N GLU A 88 12.05 -11.90 8.02
CA GLU A 88 13.39 -12.50 8.06
C GLU A 88 13.92 -12.84 6.67
N GLY A 89 13.08 -13.41 5.80
CA GLY A 89 13.42 -13.70 4.41
C GLY A 89 13.72 -12.43 3.62
N ILE A 90 12.91 -11.39 3.79
CA ILE A 90 13.12 -10.06 3.20
C ILE A 90 14.44 -9.47 3.71
N ALA A 91 14.67 -9.46 5.02
CA ALA A 91 15.91 -8.97 5.61
C ALA A 91 17.14 -9.74 5.08
N ALA A 92 17.02 -11.06 4.88
CA ALA A 92 18.08 -11.88 4.30
C ALA A 92 18.37 -11.56 2.83
N GLY A 93 17.34 -11.28 2.03
CA GLY A 93 17.50 -10.81 0.65
C GLY A 93 18.16 -9.44 0.59
N LEU A 94 17.70 -8.51 1.42
CA LEU A 94 18.17 -7.13 1.49
C LEU A 94 19.63 -6.98 1.93
N ARG A 95 20.12 -7.87 2.81
CA ARG A 95 21.55 -7.89 3.21
C ARG A 95 22.51 -8.12 2.04
N LYS A 96 22.02 -8.61 0.90
CA LYS A 96 22.83 -8.88 -0.31
C LYS A 96 22.89 -7.68 -1.25
N ALA A 97 22.06 -6.66 -1.06
CA ALA A 97 21.95 -5.52 -1.96
C ALA A 97 23.15 -4.56 -1.86
N ASP A 98 23.71 -4.16 -3.00
CA ASP A 98 24.73 -3.13 -3.14
C ASP A 98 24.08 -1.76 -3.44
N LEU A 99 23.63 -1.10 -2.38
CA LEU A 99 22.96 0.20 -2.49
C LEU A 99 23.86 1.36 -2.95
N SER A 100 25.18 1.14 -3.09
CA SER A 100 26.09 2.15 -3.62
C SER A 100 25.89 2.39 -5.10
N ARG A 101 25.45 1.37 -5.84
CA ARG A 101 25.18 1.41 -7.28
C ARG A 101 23.72 1.16 -7.62
N ASN A 102 23.00 0.48 -6.72
CA ASN A 102 21.64 0.05 -6.96
C ASN A 102 20.65 0.73 -6.00
N VAL A 103 19.38 0.61 -6.34
CA VAL A 103 18.23 0.81 -5.45
C VAL A 103 17.49 -0.51 -5.34
N VAL A 104 16.66 -0.68 -4.31
CA VAL A 104 15.79 -1.85 -4.21
C VAL A 104 14.36 -1.43 -4.50
N VAL A 105 13.69 -2.15 -5.39
CA VAL A 105 12.25 -2.03 -5.62
C VAL A 105 11.54 -3.16 -4.90
N ALA A 106 10.60 -2.82 -4.04
CA ALA A 106 9.71 -3.78 -3.41
C ALA A 106 8.32 -3.69 -4.02
N TYR A 107 7.79 -4.83 -4.42
CA TYR A 107 6.51 -4.94 -5.12
C TYR A 107 5.71 -6.11 -4.56
N THR A 108 4.53 -5.80 -4.03
CA THR A 108 3.49 -6.77 -3.71
C THR A 108 2.32 -6.61 -4.67
N THR A 109 1.75 -7.73 -5.12
CA THR A 109 0.51 -7.74 -5.91
C THR A 109 -0.32 -8.98 -5.61
N ASP A 110 -1.63 -8.84 -5.70
CA ASP A 110 -2.56 -9.96 -5.73
C ASP A 110 -2.41 -10.73 -7.05
N THR A 111 -2.51 -12.05 -7.01
CA THR A 111 -2.40 -12.96 -8.17
C THR A 111 -3.68 -13.74 -8.41
N GLY A 112 -4.79 -13.29 -7.83
CA GLY A 112 -6.06 -13.99 -7.81
C GLY A 112 -5.88 -15.30 -7.06
N CYS A 113 -6.07 -16.41 -7.74
CA CYS A 113 -6.04 -17.74 -7.12
C CYS A 113 -4.84 -18.56 -7.60
N GLY A 114 -3.98 -17.96 -8.43
CA GLY A 114 -2.79 -18.58 -8.98
C GLY A 114 -1.55 -18.28 -8.14
N THR A 115 -0.56 -19.15 -8.24
CA THR A 115 0.80 -18.92 -7.73
C THR A 115 1.73 -18.63 -8.89
N ALA A 116 2.82 -17.91 -8.67
CA ALA A 116 3.87 -17.74 -9.67
C ALA A 116 5.16 -18.47 -9.27
N GLY A 117 5.90 -18.99 -10.26
CA GLY A 117 7.21 -19.59 -10.03
C GLY A 117 8.33 -18.56 -9.84
N GLY A 118 8.11 -17.32 -10.29
CA GLY A 118 9.02 -16.21 -10.10
C GLY A 118 8.41 -14.90 -10.59
N ALA A 119 9.23 -13.85 -10.63
CA ALA A 119 8.83 -12.56 -11.17
C ALA A 119 10.02 -11.79 -11.74
N GLU A 120 9.72 -10.85 -12.62
CA GLU A 120 10.67 -9.88 -13.16
C GLU A 120 10.11 -8.48 -13.05
N LEU A 121 10.98 -7.50 -12.83
CA LEU A 121 10.61 -6.10 -12.88
C LEU A 121 10.83 -5.55 -14.29
N VAL A 122 9.80 -4.93 -14.86
CA VAL A 122 9.85 -4.27 -16.16
C VAL A 122 9.56 -2.79 -16.02
N ALA A 123 10.11 -1.98 -16.93
CA ALA A 123 9.84 -0.55 -17.03
C ALA A 123 9.32 -0.17 -18.43
N SER A 124 8.31 0.70 -18.50
CA SER A 124 7.85 1.37 -19.72
C SER A 124 7.81 2.87 -19.46
N GLY A 125 8.84 3.59 -19.94
CA GLY A 125 9.06 4.98 -19.54
C GLY A 125 9.28 5.08 -18.03
N ASN A 126 8.39 5.79 -17.33
CA ASN A 126 8.41 5.92 -15.88
C ASN A 126 7.63 4.83 -15.14
N GLN A 127 6.86 4.00 -15.85
CA GLN A 127 6.02 2.98 -15.23
C GLN A 127 6.84 1.74 -14.92
N LEU A 128 6.73 1.27 -13.68
CA LEU A 128 7.26 0.01 -13.18
C LEU A 128 6.12 -0.99 -13.03
N ASP A 129 6.29 -2.18 -13.60
CA ASP A 129 5.33 -3.28 -13.48
C ASP A 129 6.03 -4.58 -13.09
N LEU A 130 5.29 -5.42 -12.36
CA LEU A 130 5.69 -6.78 -12.04
C LEU A 130 5.19 -7.74 -13.12
N ARG A 131 6.12 -8.45 -13.77
CA ARG A 131 5.77 -9.55 -14.68
C ARG A 131 5.97 -10.88 -13.96
N LEU A 132 4.87 -11.59 -13.71
CA LEU A 132 4.89 -12.92 -13.11
C LEU A 132 5.39 -13.96 -14.12
N LEU A 133 6.26 -14.85 -13.67
CA LEU A 133 6.77 -15.98 -14.43
C LEU A 133 6.13 -17.28 -13.95
N ASP A 134 5.97 -18.24 -14.86
CA ASP A 134 5.39 -19.55 -14.58
C ASP A 134 4.08 -19.45 -13.78
N HIS A 135 3.19 -18.55 -14.22
CA HIS A 135 1.89 -18.28 -13.60
C HIS A 135 0.80 -19.08 -14.36
N PRO A 136 0.45 -20.30 -13.91
CA PRO A 136 -0.60 -21.08 -14.55
C PRO A 136 -1.96 -20.38 -14.45
N ALA A 137 -2.87 -20.76 -15.34
CA ALA A 137 -4.25 -20.30 -15.24
C ALA A 137 -4.83 -20.66 -13.86
N PRO A 138 -5.60 -19.74 -13.23
CA PRO A 138 -6.16 -20.00 -11.92
C PRO A 138 -7.11 -21.20 -11.95
N PRO A 139 -7.23 -21.97 -10.86
CA PRO A 139 -8.18 -23.06 -10.76
C PRO A 139 -9.64 -22.56 -10.92
N PRO A 140 -10.58 -23.42 -11.34
CA PRO A 140 -11.99 -23.04 -11.50
C PRO A 140 -12.65 -22.54 -10.20
N GLU A 141 -12.16 -23.04 -9.06
CA GLU A 141 -12.63 -22.68 -7.73
C GLU A 141 -11.51 -21.96 -6.96
N CYS A 142 -11.87 -20.86 -6.32
CA CYS A 142 -10.96 -20.02 -5.55
C CYS A 142 -11.38 -20.00 -4.09
N TYR A 143 -10.65 -20.74 -3.26
CA TYR A 143 -10.94 -20.83 -1.82
C TYR A 143 -10.31 -19.70 -1.02
N ALA A 144 -9.18 -19.17 -1.48
CA ALA A 144 -8.52 -17.99 -0.92
C ALA A 144 -7.72 -17.27 -2.00
N PRO A 145 -7.67 -15.92 -1.99
CA PRO A 145 -6.78 -15.18 -2.86
C PRO A 145 -5.31 -15.43 -2.47
N ASN A 146 -4.43 -15.33 -3.45
CA ASN A 146 -2.99 -15.43 -3.34
C ASN A 146 -2.37 -14.08 -3.71
N ALA A 147 -1.18 -13.83 -3.20
CA ALA A 147 -0.38 -12.68 -3.55
C ALA A 147 1.09 -13.05 -3.61
N VAL A 148 1.85 -12.26 -4.35
CA VAL A 148 3.30 -12.37 -4.39
C VAL A 148 3.93 -11.13 -3.78
N THR A 149 5.07 -11.34 -3.11
CA THR A 149 5.98 -10.27 -2.71
C THR A 149 7.32 -10.52 -3.38
N ALA A 150 7.85 -9.51 -4.07
CA ALA A 150 9.11 -9.58 -4.79
C ALA A 150 9.97 -8.34 -4.51
N LEU A 151 11.25 -8.54 -4.22
CA LEU A 151 12.23 -7.46 -4.08
C LEU A 151 13.28 -7.58 -5.17
N PHE A 152 13.54 -6.49 -5.88
CA PHE A 152 14.51 -6.45 -6.97
C PHE A 152 15.60 -5.44 -6.67
N GLU A 153 16.85 -5.85 -6.89
CA GLU A 153 17.95 -4.91 -7.00
C GLU A 153 17.97 -4.33 -8.42
N VAL A 154 17.94 -3.02 -8.53
CA VAL A 154 17.88 -2.31 -9.81
C VAL A 154 19.04 -1.32 -9.86
N ASP A 155 19.81 -1.38 -10.95
CA ASP A 155 20.83 -0.38 -11.26
C ASP A 155 20.22 1.02 -11.32
N ARG A 156 20.83 1.98 -10.62
CA ARG A 156 20.37 3.38 -10.60
C ARG A 156 20.26 3.95 -12.01
N ASP A 157 21.12 3.55 -12.94
CA ASP A 157 21.11 4.03 -14.33
C ASP A 157 19.94 3.46 -15.14
N ARG A 158 19.30 2.38 -14.65
CA ARG A 158 18.12 1.74 -15.27
C ARG A 158 16.81 2.11 -14.58
N MET A 159 16.89 2.77 -13.42
CA MET A 159 15.72 3.23 -12.69
C MET A 159 15.16 4.48 -13.36
N PRO A 160 13.85 4.55 -13.67
CA PRO A 160 13.24 5.80 -14.11
C PRO A 160 13.40 6.90 -13.07
N ALA A 161 13.53 8.16 -13.53
CA ALA A 161 13.75 9.30 -12.64
C ALA A 161 12.56 9.50 -11.67
N ASP A 162 11.33 9.39 -12.20
CA ASP A 162 10.08 9.54 -11.45
C ASP A 162 9.27 8.24 -11.58
N PRO A 163 9.69 7.16 -10.89
CA PRO A 163 9.05 5.87 -11.05
C PRO A 163 7.61 5.91 -10.54
N VAL A 164 6.70 5.34 -11.29
CA VAL A 164 5.29 5.11 -10.90
C VAL A 164 4.95 3.64 -11.07
N PHE A 165 3.97 3.13 -10.32
CA PHE A 165 3.65 1.71 -10.31
C PHE A 165 2.29 1.41 -10.93
N GLY A 166 2.22 0.28 -11.64
CA GLY A 166 0.97 -0.27 -12.14
C GLY A 166 0.32 0.56 -13.27
N PRO A 167 -0.83 0.08 -13.78
CA PRO A 167 -1.54 0.73 -14.87
C PRO A 167 -2.10 2.11 -14.50
N ASP A 168 -2.39 2.32 -13.21
CA ASP A 168 -2.94 3.57 -12.67
C ASP A 168 -1.84 4.61 -12.36
N ARG A 169 -0.57 4.27 -12.60
CA ARG A 169 0.59 5.16 -12.42
C ARG A 169 0.67 5.76 -11.03
N GLU A 170 0.47 4.91 -10.03
CA GLU A 170 0.54 5.29 -8.62
C GLU A 170 1.95 5.74 -8.25
N ALA A 171 2.06 6.80 -7.45
CA ALA A 171 3.34 7.19 -6.88
C ALA A 171 3.88 6.07 -5.97
N PRO A 172 5.22 5.92 -5.82
CA PRO A 172 5.79 4.97 -4.90
C PRO A 172 5.29 5.22 -3.48
N ASP A 173 4.91 4.15 -2.78
CA ASP A 173 4.70 4.20 -1.34
C ASP A 173 5.95 4.72 -0.64
N PRO A 174 5.82 5.40 0.51
CA PRO A 174 6.98 5.75 1.32
C PRO A 174 7.78 4.49 1.71
N PRO A 175 9.12 4.54 1.66
CA PRO A 175 9.99 3.35 1.80
C PRO A 175 9.90 2.63 3.15
N ALA A 176 9.41 3.28 4.21
CA ALA A 176 9.03 2.64 5.47
C ALA A 176 8.14 3.59 6.29
N PRO A 177 6.82 3.38 6.40
CA PRO A 177 5.95 4.23 7.15
C PRO A 177 5.66 3.55 8.48
N ALA A 178 6.56 3.77 9.42
CA ALA A 178 6.39 3.34 10.80
C ALA A 178 6.36 1.83 11.04
N ARG A 179 6.92 1.42 12.17
CA ARG A 179 6.78 0.05 12.67
C ARG A 179 5.54 -0.01 13.55
N LEU A 180 4.58 -0.88 13.24
CA LEU A 180 3.47 -1.19 14.16
C LEU A 180 4.04 -1.94 15.36
N VAL A 181 3.98 -1.33 16.55
CA VAL A 181 4.56 -1.90 17.78
C VAL A 181 3.51 -2.50 18.71
N ALA A 182 2.27 -2.06 18.60
CA ALA A 182 1.16 -2.66 19.31
C ALA A 182 -0.15 -2.49 18.55
N PHE A 183 -1.04 -3.46 18.65
CA PHE A 183 -2.37 -3.41 18.03
C PHE A 183 -3.38 -4.18 18.87
N ALA A 184 -4.31 -3.47 19.49
CA ALA A 184 -5.29 -4.09 20.39
C ALA A 184 -6.71 -3.59 20.10
N GLU A 185 -7.68 -4.51 20.19
CA GLU A 185 -9.11 -4.19 20.11
C GLU A 185 -9.53 -3.38 21.35
N VAL A 186 -10.34 -2.35 21.13
CA VAL A 186 -11.01 -1.61 22.20
C VAL A 186 -12.32 -2.35 22.51
N GLU A 187 -12.34 -3.01 23.66
CA GLU A 187 -13.49 -3.82 24.07
C GLU A 187 -14.74 -2.94 24.28
N GLY A 188 -15.83 -3.36 23.63
CA GLY A 188 -17.10 -2.65 23.63
C GLY A 188 -17.23 -1.69 22.45
N ALA A 189 -18.38 -1.71 21.79
CA ALA A 189 -18.63 -0.92 20.59
C ALA A 189 -18.95 0.56 20.86
N VAL A 190 -18.22 1.14 21.82
CA VAL A 190 -18.25 2.55 22.21
C VAL A 190 -17.00 3.17 21.63
N GLU A 191 -17.16 4.32 20.94
CA GLU A 191 -16.01 5.06 20.44
C GLU A 191 -15.01 5.35 21.58
N PRO A 192 -13.71 5.09 21.38
CA PRO A 192 -12.71 5.33 22.40
C PRO A 192 -12.72 6.81 22.80
N ARG A 193 -12.76 7.12 24.10
CA ARG A 193 -12.65 8.51 24.61
C ARG A 193 -11.21 9.00 24.65
N VAL A 194 -10.49 8.78 23.55
CA VAL A 194 -9.11 9.23 23.35
C VAL A 194 -9.04 10.06 22.08
N GLU A 195 -8.00 10.88 21.98
CA GLU A 195 -7.72 11.60 20.75
C GLU A 195 -7.50 10.58 19.60
N PRO A 196 -8.00 10.84 18.38
CA PRO A 196 -7.81 9.96 17.23
C PRO A 196 -6.33 9.68 16.92
N GLN A 197 -5.46 10.60 17.34
CA GLN A 197 -4.01 10.51 17.25
C GLN A 197 -3.39 11.13 18.51
N ALA A 198 -2.40 10.47 19.11
CA ALA A 198 -1.66 10.98 20.25
C ALA A 198 -0.17 10.62 20.17
N ASP A 199 0.69 11.54 20.63
CA ASP A 199 2.11 11.24 20.87
C ASP A 199 2.26 10.53 22.22
N VAL A 200 2.69 9.27 22.16
CA VAL A 200 2.92 8.38 23.30
C VAL A 200 4.39 7.95 23.40
N THR A 201 5.30 8.80 22.91
CA THR A 201 6.75 8.55 22.91
C THR A 201 7.29 8.40 24.34
N ASP A 202 6.87 9.29 25.22
CA ASP A 202 7.27 9.30 26.63
C ASP A 202 6.38 8.37 27.48
N GLY A 203 6.97 7.78 28.53
CA GLY A 203 6.26 6.85 29.42
C GLY A 203 5.06 7.47 30.12
N ALA A 204 5.17 8.72 30.58
CA ALA A 204 4.04 9.39 31.24
C ALA A 204 2.91 9.70 30.26
N ARG A 205 3.23 10.07 29.01
CA ARG A 205 2.21 10.26 27.96
C ARG A 205 1.54 8.95 27.57
N LEU A 206 2.31 7.87 27.46
CA LEU A 206 1.77 6.53 27.22
C LEU A 206 0.82 6.13 28.36
N ASP A 207 1.24 6.24 29.63
CA ASP A 207 0.40 5.90 30.77
C ASP A 207 -0.88 6.75 30.83
N GLY A 208 -0.79 8.05 30.55
CA GLY A 208 -1.94 8.95 30.45
C GLY A 208 -2.90 8.58 29.31
N TYR A 209 -2.37 8.11 28.17
CA TYR A 209 -3.19 7.60 27.08
C TYR A 209 -3.88 6.28 27.45
N LEU A 210 -3.13 5.31 28.01
CA LEU A 210 -3.64 4.01 28.42
C LEU A 210 -4.69 4.10 29.53
N ALA A 211 -4.58 5.07 30.45
CA ALA A 211 -5.56 5.29 31.51
C ALA A 211 -6.96 5.69 31.01
N ARG A 212 -7.07 6.12 29.75
CA ARG A 212 -8.35 6.47 29.09
C ARG A 212 -8.97 5.30 28.33
N LEU A 213 -8.31 4.14 28.28
CA LEU A 213 -8.77 2.94 27.59
C LEU A 213 -9.39 1.91 28.56
N PRO A 214 -10.20 0.95 28.06
CA PRO A 214 -10.59 -0.21 28.85
C PRO A 214 -9.37 -0.96 29.39
N SER A 215 -9.44 -1.47 30.62
CA SER A 215 -8.31 -2.07 31.34
C SER A 215 -7.66 -3.22 30.56
N ARG A 216 -8.46 -4.09 29.94
CA ARG A 216 -7.96 -5.21 29.13
C ARG A 216 -7.11 -4.72 27.94
N THR A 217 -7.63 -3.76 27.17
CA THR A 217 -6.93 -3.13 26.04
C THR A 217 -5.66 -2.42 26.52
N ALA A 218 -5.73 -1.69 27.63
CA ALA A 218 -4.59 -1.00 28.21
C ALA A 218 -3.47 -1.96 28.62
N ASP A 219 -3.81 -3.09 29.24
CA ASP A 219 -2.85 -4.11 29.66
C ASP A 219 -2.22 -4.85 28.48
N GLU A 220 -2.97 -5.08 27.42
CA GLU A 220 -2.46 -5.66 26.17
C GLU A 220 -1.46 -4.74 25.49
N LEU A 221 -1.83 -3.47 25.25
CA LEU A 221 -0.92 -2.47 24.70
C LEU A 221 0.31 -2.27 25.59
N ARG A 222 0.15 -2.26 26.93
CA ARG A 222 1.28 -2.15 27.84
C ARG A 222 2.24 -3.32 27.67
N ARG A 223 1.76 -4.56 27.56
CA ARG A 223 2.62 -5.73 27.33
C ARG A 223 3.37 -5.66 26.00
N GLU A 224 2.69 -5.26 24.93
CA GLU A 224 3.31 -5.16 23.59
C GLU A 224 4.32 -4.01 23.50
N VAL A 225 4.04 -2.88 24.15
CA VAL A 225 4.92 -1.71 24.15
C VAL A 225 6.05 -1.82 25.20
N ALA A 226 5.91 -2.67 26.23
CA ALA A 226 6.85 -2.79 27.36
C ALA A 226 8.28 -3.24 27.00
N GLY A 227 8.59 -3.48 25.72
CA GLY A 227 9.85 -4.04 25.26
C GLY A 227 11.00 -3.08 24.92
N GLY A 228 10.87 -1.76 25.04
CA GLY A 228 12.02 -0.91 24.70
C GLY A 228 11.92 0.59 24.98
N THR A 229 13.07 1.20 25.22
CA THR A 229 13.27 2.65 25.06
C THR A 229 13.07 3.03 23.60
N VAL A 230 12.33 4.13 23.36
CA VAL A 230 12.25 4.73 22.01
C VAL A 230 13.57 5.45 21.75
N PRO A 231 14.29 5.15 20.66
CA PRO A 231 15.45 5.95 20.27
C PRO A 231 15.08 7.43 20.11
N GLU A 232 16.00 8.36 20.39
CA GLU A 232 15.72 9.81 20.32
C GLU A 232 15.26 10.28 18.93
N GLN A 233 15.73 9.59 17.89
CA GLN A 233 15.37 9.82 16.49
C GLN A 233 14.03 9.20 16.08
N GLU A 234 13.30 8.61 17.03
CA GLU A 234 12.00 7.98 16.80
C GLU A 234 10.93 8.55 17.73
N ARG A 235 9.68 8.42 17.33
CA ARG A 235 8.50 8.83 18.08
C ARG A 235 7.50 7.69 18.09
N ARG A 236 6.77 7.55 19.19
CA ARG A 236 5.60 6.66 19.22
C ARG A 236 4.33 7.46 19.07
N LEU A 237 3.51 7.04 18.13
CA LEU A 237 2.22 7.64 17.84
C LEU A 237 1.14 6.56 18.02
N ALA A 238 0.15 6.85 18.84
CA ALA A 238 -1.04 6.02 19.00
C ALA A 238 -2.17 6.58 18.13
N PHE A 239 -2.91 5.69 17.50
CA PHE A 239 -4.07 6.02 16.68
C PHE A 239 -5.25 5.12 17.01
N VAL A 240 -6.45 5.69 16.93
CA VAL A 240 -7.69 4.90 16.93
C VAL A 240 -8.05 4.58 15.48
N VAL A 241 -8.25 3.29 15.20
CA VAL A 241 -8.63 2.79 13.88
C VAL A 241 -9.93 2.03 14.02
N SER A 242 -10.83 2.18 13.05
CA SER A 242 -12.10 1.45 13.04
C SER A 242 -12.21 0.61 11.79
N GLY A 243 -12.79 -0.57 11.91
CA GLY A 243 -12.97 -1.48 10.80
C GLY A 243 -13.62 -2.78 11.25
N CYS A 244 -13.50 -3.82 10.43
CA CYS A 244 -14.31 -5.02 10.58
C CYS A 244 -13.38 -6.22 10.74
N ARG A 245 -13.16 -6.67 11.98
CA ARG A 245 -12.20 -7.73 12.30
C ARG A 245 -10.79 -7.42 11.80
N LEU A 246 -10.33 -6.20 12.04
CA LEU A 246 -9.02 -5.76 11.60
C LEU A 246 -7.94 -6.64 12.23
N THR A 247 -6.91 -6.96 11.45
CA THR A 247 -5.75 -7.71 11.95
C THR A 247 -4.52 -6.83 12.07
N GLY A 248 -4.63 -5.54 11.76
CA GLY A 248 -3.57 -4.56 11.94
C GLY A 248 -3.95 -3.19 11.36
N ALA A 249 -2.95 -2.33 11.32
CA ALA A 249 -3.03 -1.01 10.71
C ALA A 249 -1.67 -0.61 10.12
N GLU A 250 -1.71 0.31 9.17
CA GLU A 250 -0.53 0.90 8.54
C GLU A 250 -0.54 2.40 8.77
N LEU A 251 0.63 2.98 8.99
CA LEU A 251 0.78 4.41 8.82
C LEU A 251 1.06 4.67 7.33
N VAL A 252 0.49 5.71 6.76
CA VAL A 252 0.73 6.14 5.40
C VAL A 252 0.99 7.64 5.42
N ARG A 253 1.89 8.11 4.56
CA ARG A 253 2.17 9.53 4.40
C ARG A 253 1.51 10.00 3.11
N SER A 254 0.60 10.96 3.22
CA SER A 254 0.12 11.70 2.04
C SER A 254 1.23 12.64 1.56
N GLU A 255 1.39 12.82 0.24
CA GLU A 255 2.45 13.66 -0.36
C GLU A 255 2.48 15.09 0.22
N GLU A 256 1.33 15.61 0.68
CA GLU A 256 1.18 16.97 1.20
C GLU A 256 0.48 17.02 2.57
N GLY A 257 0.13 15.86 3.13
CA GLY A 257 -0.77 15.74 4.28
C GLY A 257 -0.11 15.20 5.56
N PRO A 258 -0.84 15.21 6.69
CA PRO A 258 -0.40 14.54 7.90
C PRO A 258 -0.26 13.03 7.69
N LEU A 259 0.46 12.36 8.59
CA LEU A 259 0.43 10.90 8.67
C LEU A 259 -1.02 10.44 8.86
N ALA A 260 -1.46 9.55 8.00
CA ALA A 260 -2.79 8.92 8.07
C ALA A 260 -2.61 7.45 8.43
N VAL A 261 -3.61 6.86 9.10
CA VAL A 261 -3.62 5.43 9.38
C VAL A 261 -4.62 4.72 8.50
N ARG A 262 -4.19 3.64 7.85
CA ARG A 262 -5.01 2.77 7.01
C ARG A 262 -5.28 1.44 7.76
N PRO A 263 -6.54 1.01 7.90
CA PRO A 263 -6.85 -0.31 8.47
C PRO A 263 -6.39 -1.44 7.55
N VAL A 264 -5.95 -2.56 8.13
CA VAL A 264 -5.47 -3.73 7.39
C VAL A 264 -6.13 -5.02 7.88
N GLY A 265 -6.40 -5.93 6.94
CA GLY A 265 -7.06 -7.20 7.20
C GLY A 265 -8.56 -7.04 7.45
N GLY A 266 -9.22 -8.16 7.77
CA GLY A 266 -10.65 -8.21 8.06
C GLY A 266 -11.53 -8.81 6.97
N GLU A 267 -12.81 -9.01 7.30
CA GLU A 267 -13.80 -9.57 6.39
C GLU A 267 -14.28 -8.50 5.40
N THR A 268 -14.04 -8.72 4.11
CA THR A 268 -14.39 -7.77 3.04
C THR A 268 -15.87 -7.79 2.66
N VAL A 269 -16.67 -8.75 3.14
CA VAL A 269 -17.96 -9.05 2.50
C VAL A 269 -19.20 -8.77 3.37
N ARG A 270 -19.12 -8.75 4.71
CA ARG A 270 -20.29 -8.44 5.58
C ARG A 270 -19.91 -7.83 6.93
N CYS A 271 -19.57 -6.55 6.93
CA CYS A 271 -19.40 -5.81 8.18
C CYS A 271 -20.74 -5.39 8.77
N VAL A 272 -21.19 -6.05 9.84
CA VAL A 272 -22.45 -5.70 10.53
C VAL A 272 -22.26 -4.53 11.49
N ARG A 273 -21.08 -4.43 12.12
CA ARG A 273 -20.71 -3.35 13.03
C ARG A 273 -19.20 -3.13 12.98
N ALA A 274 -18.78 -1.88 12.94
CA ALA A 274 -17.37 -1.54 13.07
C ALA A 274 -16.90 -1.79 14.51
N GLU A 275 -15.75 -2.43 14.63
CA GLU A 275 -14.96 -2.60 15.84
C GLU A 275 -13.89 -1.49 15.87
N HIS A 276 -13.46 -1.11 17.07
CA HIS A 276 -12.45 -0.09 17.26
C HIS A 276 -11.16 -0.73 17.78
N TYR A 277 -10.03 -0.21 17.32
CA TYR A 277 -8.69 -0.70 17.66
C TYR A 277 -7.79 0.48 17.99
N VAL A 278 -6.79 0.22 18.82
CA VAL A 278 -5.67 1.14 19.02
C VAL A 278 -4.45 0.55 18.34
N ALA A 279 -3.87 1.31 17.42
CA ALA A 279 -2.61 1.02 16.77
C ALA A 279 -1.52 1.95 17.31
N VAL A 280 -0.43 1.40 17.83
CA VAL A 280 0.74 2.18 18.24
C VAL A 280 1.84 1.93 17.25
N PHE A 281 2.36 3.00 16.67
CA PHE A 281 3.46 2.96 15.70
C PHE A 281 4.69 3.64 16.26
N THR A 282 5.87 3.15 15.89
CA THR A 282 7.12 3.89 16.00
C THR A 282 7.49 4.48 14.64
N VAL A 283 7.62 5.80 14.56
CA VAL A 283 8.00 6.55 13.35
C VAL A 283 9.35 7.26 13.54
N PRO A 284 10.10 7.53 12.46
CA PRO A 284 11.18 8.51 12.52
C PRO A 284 10.66 9.88 12.99
N ALA A 285 11.39 10.54 13.88
CA ALA A 285 11.04 11.85 14.41
C ALA A 285 10.91 12.93 13.32
N SER A 286 11.62 12.76 12.21
CA SER A 286 11.51 13.62 11.01
C SER A 286 10.18 13.48 10.26
N LEU A 287 9.45 12.37 10.48
CA LEU A 287 8.15 12.10 9.87
C LEU A 287 6.99 12.38 10.83
N ALA A 288 7.24 12.37 12.14
CA ALA A 288 6.24 12.65 13.15
C ALA A 288 5.76 14.12 13.09
N PRO A 289 4.45 14.39 13.21
CA PRO A 289 3.99 15.75 13.40
C PRO A 289 4.60 16.33 14.69
N VAL A 290 5.05 17.58 14.62
CA VAL A 290 5.57 18.30 15.78
C VAL A 290 4.40 18.53 16.74
N PRO A 291 4.45 18.06 18.00
CA PRO A 291 3.37 18.32 18.93
C PRO A 291 3.24 19.84 19.16
N PRO A 292 2.01 20.37 19.26
CA PRO A 292 1.82 21.77 19.63
C PRO A 292 2.52 22.05 20.96
N ARG A 293 3.21 23.18 21.03
CA ARG A 293 3.91 23.65 22.24
C ARG A 293 2.94 24.06 23.33
#